data_AF-A0A7X3X3K7-F1
#
_entry.id   AF-A0A7X3X3K7-F1
#
_cell.length_a   1.000
_cell.length_b   1.000
_cell.length_c   1.000
_cell.angle_alpha   90.00
_cell.angle_beta   90.00
_cell.angle_gamma   90.00
#
_symmetry.space_group_name_H-M   'P 1'
#
loop_
_entity.id
_entity.type
_entity.pdbx_description
1 polymer ?
#
loop_
_entity_poly.entity_id
_entity_poly.type
_entity_poly.pdbx_seq_one_letter_code
_entity_poly.pdbx_strand_id
1 'polypeptide(L)'
;GGEHAGEGWGGGGGQDLGGALAAAEAQVPEWRSIVITVPRPDHAQVRVDVRTGRSGQPQKATVLTVDRETGAVVSAESFRDEAPSHRAQEFLRYAHTGEYWGLAGQALAGLFALAVVVLAWTGFTVALVMWRLRRGRRSG
;
A
#
# COMPACT_ATOMS: atom_id res chain seq x y z
N GLY A 1 -34.93 46.08 -1.01
CA GLY A 1 -34.68 45.05 -2.03
C GLY A 1 -33.24 45.15 -2.43
N GLY A 2 -32.46 44.09 -2.49
CA GLY A 2 -32.68 42.70 -2.12
C GLY A 2 -31.30 42.14 -1.84
N GLU A 3 -31.21 41.30 -0.82
CA GLU A 3 -30.01 40.62 -0.39
C GLU A 3 -29.56 39.63 -1.46
N HIS A 4 -28.29 39.67 -1.84
CA HIS A 4 -27.59 38.53 -2.43
C HIS A 4 -26.39 38.24 -1.55
N ALA A 5 -26.66 37.56 -0.44
CA ALA A 5 -25.67 36.83 0.32
C ALA A 5 -25.07 35.77 -0.61
N GLY A 6 -23.86 36.04 -1.12
CA GLY A 6 -23.02 35.00 -1.67
C GLY A 6 -22.65 34.09 -0.51
N GLU A 7 -23.29 32.93 -0.42
CA GLU A 7 -22.88 31.83 0.43
C GLU A 7 -21.47 31.42 0.01
N GLY A 8 -20.49 31.99 0.71
CA GLY A 8 -19.11 31.53 0.65
C GLY A 8 -19.09 30.09 1.14
N TRP A 9 -18.83 29.16 0.22
CA TRP A 9 -18.47 27.80 0.55
C TRP A 9 -17.33 27.86 1.57
N GLY A 10 -17.61 27.45 2.80
CA GLY A 10 -16.70 27.56 3.95
C GLY A 10 -15.33 26.99 3.63
N GLY A 11 -14.37 27.88 3.36
CA GLY A 11 -12.97 27.60 3.08
C GLY A 11 -12.17 27.23 4.33
N GLY A 12 -12.67 26.32 5.16
CA GLY A 12 -12.00 25.88 6.40
C GLY A 12 -11.02 24.71 6.23
N GLY A 13 -10.93 24.11 5.05
CA GLY A 13 -10.07 22.93 4.81
C GLY A 13 -8.80 23.19 3.99
N GLY A 14 -8.76 24.27 3.21
CA GLY A 14 -7.67 24.50 2.23
C GLY A 14 -6.42 25.17 2.81
N GLN A 15 -6.58 26.05 3.80
CA GLN A 15 -5.46 26.81 4.37
C GLN A 15 -4.65 25.99 5.39
N ASP A 16 -5.30 25.04 6.05
CA ASP A 16 -4.72 24.26 7.16
C ASP A 16 -3.89 23.06 6.64
N LEU A 17 -4.35 22.36 5.61
CA LEU A 17 -3.57 21.27 4.99
C LEU A 17 -2.27 21.78 4.32
N GLY A 18 -2.24 23.04 3.88
CA GLY A 18 -1.05 23.66 3.30
C GLY A 18 0.09 23.82 4.31
N GLY A 19 -0.23 24.13 5.58
CA GLY A 19 0.75 24.20 6.67
C GLY A 19 1.35 22.82 6.97
N ALA A 20 0.50 21.79 7.02
CA ALA A 20 0.94 20.41 7.21
C ALA A 20 1.83 19.90 6.05
N LEU A 21 1.53 20.30 4.82
CA LEU A 21 2.37 19.99 3.65
C LEU A 21 3.74 20.68 3.75
N ALA A 22 3.77 21.99 4.00
CA ALA A 22 5.02 22.75 4.11
C ALA A 22 5.92 22.24 5.24
N ALA A 23 5.34 21.88 6.39
CA ALA A 23 6.06 21.26 7.49
C ALA A 23 6.68 19.91 7.08
N ALA A 24 5.93 19.08 6.35
CA ALA A 24 6.42 17.80 5.86
C ALA A 24 7.57 17.94 4.85
N GLU A 25 7.48 18.89 3.92
CA GLU A 25 8.54 19.16 2.95
C GLU A 25 9.83 19.68 3.61
N ALA A 26 9.69 20.55 4.61
CA ALA A 26 10.83 21.07 5.37
C ALA A 26 11.52 19.99 6.23
N GLN A 27 10.73 19.07 6.81
CA GLN A 27 11.24 18.02 7.68
C GLN A 27 11.97 16.91 6.90
N VAL A 28 11.52 16.59 5.68
CA VAL A 28 12.07 15.50 4.86
C VAL A 28 12.38 16.00 3.45
N PRO A 29 13.53 16.65 3.21
CA PRO A 29 13.84 17.29 1.92
C PRO A 29 13.88 16.33 0.72
N GLU A 30 14.17 15.06 0.94
CA GLU A 30 14.23 14.01 -0.10
C GLU A 30 12.89 13.25 -0.26
N TRP A 31 11.78 13.89 0.10
CA TRP A 31 10.46 13.28 -0.02
C TRP A 31 10.14 12.91 -1.49
N ARG A 32 9.48 11.78 -1.69
CA ARG A 32 9.01 11.30 -2.99
C ARG A 32 7.50 11.33 -3.11
N SER A 33 6.81 11.01 -2.02
CA SER A 33 5.36 11.11 -1.95
C SER A 33 4.93 11.49 -0.54
N ILE A 34 3.97 12.39 -0.43
CA ILE A 34 3.34 12.81 0.82
C ILE A 34 1.86 12.45 0.73
N VAL A 35 1.34 11.77 1.75
CA VAL A 35 -0.09 11.46 1.88
C VAL A 35 -0.60 12.14 3.15
N ILE A 36 -1.58 13.02 2.99
CA ILE A 36 -2.20 13.72 4.10
C ILE A 36 -3.56 13.07 4.36
N THR A 37 -3.76 12.56 5.58
CA THR A 37 -5.07 12.06 5.99
C THR A 37 -5.92 13.25 6.40
N VAL A 38 -7.00 13.50 5.65
CA VAL A 38 -7.93 14.60 5.95
C VAL A 38 -8.53 14.38 7.34
N PRO A 39 -8.24 15.24 8.32
CA PRO A 39 -8.76 15.09 9.67
C PRO A 39 -10.26 15.42 9.69
N ARG A 40 -10.96 14.88 10.69
CA ARG A 40 -12.33 15.34 10.95
C ARG A 40 -12.31 16.79 11.46
N PRO A 41 -13.42 17.54 11.30
CA PRO A 41 -13.45 18.97 11.64
C PRO A 41 -13.07 19.30 13.09
N ASP A 42 -13.31 18.35 14.01
CA ASP A 42 -13.07 18.42 15.45
C ASP A 42 -11.68 17.94 15.89
N HIS A 43 -10.89 17.36 14.97
CA HIS A 43 -9.55 16.91 15.28
C HIS A 43 -8.52 18.03 15.06
N ALA A 44 -7.77 18.36 16.11
CA ALA A 44 -6.72 19.38 16.10
C ALA A 44 -5.39 18.90 15.49
N GLN A 45 -5.30 17.65 15.04
CA GLN A 45 -4.07 17.06 14.53
C GLN A 45 -4.30 16.42 13.16
N VAL A 46 -3.32 16.59 12.28
CA VAL A 46 -3.28 16.05 10.93
C VAL A 46 -2.17 15.01 10.86
N ARG A 47 -2.50 13.80 10.39
CA ARG A 47 -1.51 12.76 10.11
C ARG A 47 -1.00 12.91 8.68
N VAL A 48 0.31 12.98 8.53
CA VAL A 48 1.01 13.11 7.26
C VAL A 48 2.01 11.97 7.11
N ASP A 49 1.78 11.10 6.14
CA ASP A 49 2.68 9.99 5.81
C ASP A 49 3.63 10.44 4.69
N VAL A 50 4.90 10.61 5.03
CA VAL A 50 5.97 11.02 4.10
C VAL A 50 6.77 9.79 3.71
N ARG A 51 6.95 9.55 2.40
CA ARG A 51 7.76 8.45 1.88
C ARG A 51 8.91 8.96 1.05
N THR A 52 10.10 8.42 1.28
CA THR A 52 11.31 8.65 0.47
C THR A 52 11.61 7.49 -0.49
N GLY A 53 11.08 6.30 -0.20
CA GLY A 53 11.25 5.08 -1.01
C GLY A 53 10.29 4.93 -2.19
N ARG A 54 10.52 3.89 -3.02
CA ARG A 54 9.51 3.40 -3.98
C ARG A 54 8.44 2.56 -3.28
N SER A 55 7.36 2.25 -4.00
CA SER A 55 6.37 1.25 -3.58
C SER A 55 7.05 -0.03 -3.07
N GLY A 56 6.52 -0.62 -1.99
CA GLY A 56 7.09 -1.80 -1.35
C GLY A 56 8.22 -1.56 -0.35
N GLN A 57 8.55 -0.30 -0.01
CA GLN A 57 9.59 0.04 0.98
C GLN A 57 9.01 0.73 2.22
N PRO A 58 8.21 0.03 3.07
CA PRO A 58 7.60 0.64 4.25
C PRO A 58 8.62 1.20 5.24
N GLN A 59 9.83 0.64 5.29
CA GLN A 59 10.94 1.15 6.11
C GLN A 59 11.43 2.55 5.72
N LYS A 60 11.01 3.08 4.56
CA LYS A 60 11.33 4.43 4.08
C LYS A 60 10.14 5.38 4.20
N ALA A 61 9.19 5.05 5.06
CA ALA A 61 8.11 5.92 5.47
C ALA A 61 8.39 6.55 6.84
N THR A 62 8.00 7.81 6.98
CA THR A 62 7.99 8.58 8.21
C THR A 62 6.61 9.17 8.36
N VAL A 63 6.00 8.95 9.53
CA VAL A 63 4.70 9.49 9.88
C VAL A 63 4.92 10.76 10.70
N LEU A 64 4.38 11.88 10.23
CA LEU A 64 4.37 13.13 10.95
C LEU A 64 2.96 13.39 11.47
N THR A 65 2.87 13.79 12.74
CA THR A 65 1.66 14.36 13.31
C THR A 65 1.85 15.86 13.39
N VAL A 66 1.00 16.62 12.73
CA VAL A 66 1.10 18.08 12.65
C VAL A 66 -0.12 18.70 13.34
N ASP A 67 0.11 19.73 14.14
CA ASP A 67 -0.94 20.55 14.72
C ASP A 67 -1.62 21.38 13.64
N ARG A 68 -2.94 21.30 13.61
CA ARG A 68 -3.81 21.83 12.57
C ARG A 68 -3.86 23.36 12.56
N GLU A 69 -3.78 23.98 13.74
CA GLU A 69 -3.92 25.44 13.88
C GLU A 69 -2.58 26.15 13.66
N THR A 70 -1.49 25.53 14.11
CA THR A 70 -0.16 26.15 14.12
C THR A 70 0.76 25.65 13.02
N GLY A 71 0.46 24.50 12.41
CA GLY A 71 1.36 23.83 11.47
C GLY A 71 2.61 23.24 12.12
N ALA A 72 2.68 23.18 13.45
CA ALA A 72 3.82 22.67 14.18
C ALA A 72 3.84 21.13 14.17
N VAL A 73 5.02 20.52 14.00
CA VAL A 73 5.18 19.06 14.09
C VAL A 73 5.10 18.63 15.55
N VAL A 74 4.08 17.86 15.90
CA VAL A 74 3.81 17.32 17.25
C VAL A 74 4.59 16.03 17.46
N SER A 75 4.65 15.15 16.45
CA SER A 75 5.45 13.93 16.49
C SER A 75 5.99 13.56 15.12
N ALA A 76 7.13 12.87 15.12
CA ALA A 76 7.72 12.25 13.94
C ALA A 76 8.09 10.80 14.29
N GLU A 77 7.32 9.85 13.78
CA GLU A 77 7.51 8.43 14.01
C GLU A 77 8.08 7.76 12.75
N SER A 78 9.17 7.02 12.92
CA SER A 78 9.71 6.21 11.84
C SER A 78 9.02 4.84 11.80
N PHE A 79 9.19 4.10 10.71
CA PHE A 79 8.71 2.71 10.63
C PHE A 79 9.21 1.83 11.80
N ARG A 80 10.36 2.16 12.43
CA ARG A 80 10.91 1.46 13.59
C ARG A 80 10.27 1.84 14.93
N ASP A 81 9.36 2.79 14.94
CA ASP A 81 8.61 3.23 16.12
C ASP A 81 7.15 2.75 16.07
N GLU A 82 6.68 2.27 14.90
CA GLU A 82 5.31 1.74 14.75
C GLU A 82 5.03 0.50 15.59
N ALA A 83 3.76 0.30 15.96
CA ALA A 83 3.32 -0.89 16.67
C ALA A 83 3.69 -2.18 15.89
N PRO A 84 4.16 -3.25 16.57
CA PRO A 84 4.55 -4.51 15.92
C PRO A 84 3.45 -5.14 15.05
N SER A 85 2.19 -4.96 15.45
CA SER A 85 1.02 -5.42 14.70
C SER A 85 0.88 -4.74 13.34
N HIS A 86 1.16 -3.44 13.27
CA HIS A 86 1.10 -2.68 12.03
C HIS A 86 2.18 -3.12 11.05
N ARG A 87 3.42 -3.29 11.55
CA ARG A 87 4.53 -3.84 10.75
C ARG A 87 4.23 -5.23 10.20
N ALA A 88 3.58 -6.08 11.00
CA ALA A 88 3.21 -7.42 10.57
C ALA A 88 2.16 -7.39 9.44
N GLN A 89 1.17 -6.50 9.52
CA GLN A 89 0.18 -6.33 8.45
C GLN A 89 0.80 -5.80 7.17
N GLU A 90 1.69 -4.80 7.27
CA GLU A 90 2.39 -4.27 6.10
C GLU A 90 3.31 -5.31 5.48
N PHE A 91 4.08 -6.02 6.29
CA PHE A 91 4.92 -7.13 5.84
C PHE A 91 4.08 -8.18 5.11
N LEU A 92 2.95 -8.59 5.68
CA LEU A 92 2.08 -9.59 5.07
C LEU A 92 1.53 -9.11 3.72
N ARG A 93 1.10 -7.85 3.61
CA ARG A 93 0.63 -7.25 2.35
C ARG A 93 1.70 -7.31 1.26
N TYR A 94 2.90 -6.81 1.56
CA TYR A 94 3.99 -6.74 0.57
C TYR A 94 4.62 -8.11 0.28
N ALA A 95 4.57 -9.03 1.23
CA ALA A 95 4.93 -10.42 1.00
C ALA A 95 3.92 -11.12 0.07
N HIS A 96 2.61 -10.84 0.25
CA HIS A 96 1.56 -11.43 -0.58
C HIS A 96 1.59 -10.94 -2.04
N THR A 97 1.91 -9.66 -2.27
CA THR A 97 2.10 -9.12 -3.64
C THR A 97 3.47 -9.48 -4.24
N GLY A 98 4.38 -10.08 -3.46
CA GLY A 98 5.73 -10.43 -3.89
C GLY A 98 6.68 -9.22 -4.04
N GLU A 99 6.20 -8.01 -3.78
CA GLU A 99 6.94 -6.76 -3.98
C GLU A 99 8.08 -6.59 -2.96
N TYR A 100 7.97 -7.24 -1.79
CA TYR A 100 9.01 -7.20 -0.76
C TYR A 100 10.34 -7.85 -1.21
N TRP A 101 10.27 -8.95 -1.97
CA TRP A 101 11.47 -9.64 -2.49
C TRP A 101 11.85 -9.17 -3.91
N GLY A 102 11.06 -8.25 -4.49
CA GLY A 102 11.26 -7.71 -5.83
C GLY A 102 11.39 -8.81 -6.89
N LEU A 103 12.38 -8.65 -7.76
CA LEU A 103 12.63 -9.56 -8.88
C LEU A 103 12.87 -11.02 -8.45
N ALA A 104 13.46 -11.25 -7.27
CA ALA A 104 13.73 -12.59 -6.78
C ALA A 104 12.43 -13.33 -6.41
N GLY A 105 11.49 -12.63 -5.76
CA GLY A 105 10.16 -13.20 -5.44
C GLY A 105 9.37 -13.52 -6.72
N GLN A 106 9.43 -12.62 -7.70
CA GLN A 106 8.77 -12.81 -8.99
C GLN A 106 9.35 -13.99 -9.79
N ALA A 107 10.68 -14.15 -9.79
CA ALA A 107 11.34 -15.29 -10.44
C ALA A 107 10.92 -16.61 -9.80
N LEU A 108 10.86 -16.66 -8.47
CA LEU A 108 10.44 -17.84 -7.73
C LEU A 108 8.96 -18.18 -8.02
N ALA A 109 8.08 -17.18 -8.05
CA ALA A 109 6.68 -17.36 -8.43
C ALA A 109 6.55 -17.92 -9.87
N GLY A 110 7.36 -17.42 -10.81
CA GLY A 110 7.44 -17.95 -12.17
C GLY A 110 7.88 -19.41 -12.23
N LEU A 111 8.87 -19.79 -11.42
CA LEU A 111 9.30 -21.19 -11.29
C LEU A 111 8.18 -22.10 -10.76
N PHE A 112 7.46 -21.67 -9.73
CA PHE A 112 6.33 -22.43 -9.20
C PHE A 112 5.21 -22.56 -10.22
N ALA A 113 4.88 -21.47 -10.94
CA ALA A 113 3.90 -21.51 -12.02
C ALA A 113 4.30 -22.51 -13.12
N LEU A 114 5.57 -22.52 -13.53
CA LEU A 114 6.09 -23.47 -14.51
C LEU A 114 5.98 -24.91 -14.00
N ALA A 115 6.34 -25.17 -12.74
CA ALA A 115 6.22 -26.48 -12.12
C ALA A 115 4.77 -26.97 -12.10
N VAL A 116 3.81 -26.10 -11.79
CA VAL A 116 2.36 -26.42 -11.81
C VAL A 116 1.89 -26.75 -13.23
N VAL A 117 2.33 -26.01 -14.25
CA VAL A 117 2.00 -26.29 -15.66
C VAL A 117 2.54 -27.67 -16.08
N VAL A 118 3.80 -27.97 -15.74
CA VAL A 118 4.41 -29.28 -16.03
C VAL A 118 3.64 -30.40 -15.31
N LEU A 119 3.26 -30.19 -14.05
CA LEU A 119 2.49 -31.16 -13.28
C LEU A 119 1.09 -31.39 -13.87
N ALA A 120 0.39 -30.33 -14.28
CA ALA A 120 -0.90 -30.43 -14.93
C ALA A 120 -0.81 -31.18 -16.27
N TRP A 121 0.21 -30.89 -17.08
CA TRP A 121 0.43 -31.56 -18.37
C TRP A 121 0.73 -33.05 -18.20
N THR A 122 1.63 -33.38 -17.25
CA THR A 122 1.96 -34.78 -16.95
C THR A 122 0.77 -35.54 -16.36
N GLY A 123 0.01 -34.94 -15.45
CA GLY A 123 -1.23 -35.52 -14.93
C GLY A 123 -2.27 -35.76 -16.03
N PHE A 124 -2.46 -34.80 -16.93
CA PHE A 124 -3.41 -34.90 -18.04
C PHE A 124 -3.02 -36.00 -19.05
N THR A 125 -1.75 -36.07 -19.42
CA THR A 125 -1.25 -37.11 -20.34
C THR A 125 -1.40 -38.50 -19.75
N VAL A 126 -1.07 -38.70 -18.47
CA VAL A 126 -1.29 -39.97 -17.76
C VAL A 126 -2.78 -40.33 -17.72
N ALA A 127 -3.66 -39.39 -17.38
CA ALA A 127 -5.10 -39.60 -17.35
C ALA A 127 -5.64 -40.02 -18.73
N LEU A 128 -5.18 -39.38 -19.80
CA LEU A 128 -5.57 -39.70 -21.17
C LEU A 128 -5.13 -41.11 -21.58
N VAL A 129 -3.88 -41.49 -21.26
CA VAL A 129 -3.35 -42.85 -21.54
C VAL A 129 -4.17 -43.89 -20.80
N MET A 130 -4.42 -43.71 -19.50
CA MET A 130 -5.23 -44.65 -18.72
C MET A 130 -6.66 -44.79 -19.27
N TRP A 131 -7.28 -43.68 -19.68
CA TRP A 131 -8.62 -43.70 -20.25
C TRP A 131 -8.67 -44.47 -21.58
N ARG A 132 -7.68 -44.30 -22.47
CA ARG A 132 -7.59 -45.09 -23.71
C ARG A 132 -7.47 -46.59 -23.42
N LEU A 133 -6.59 -46.97 -22.49
CA LEU A 133 -6.38 -48.36 -22.09
C LEU A 133 -7.61 -48.99 -21.39
N ARG A 134 -8.46 -48.19 -20.74
CA ARG A 134 -9.72 -48.65 -20.13
C ARG A 134 -10.83 -48.83 -21.16
N ARG A 135 -10.87 -48.01 -22.22
CA ARG A 135 -11.87 -48.16 -23.29
C ARG A 135 -11.59 -49.35 -24.21
N GLY A 136 -10.31 -49.64 -24.50
CA GLY A 136 -9.93 -50.83 -25.30
C GLY A 136 -10.29 -52.17 -24.65
N ARG A 137 -10.40 -52.21 -23.31
CA ARG A 137 -10.74 -53.43 -22.54
C ARG A 137 -12.24 -53.73 -22.42
N ARG A 138 -13.11 -52.85 -22.92
CA ARG A 138 -14.58 -53.00 -22.83
C ARG A 138 -15.24 -53.48 -24.12
N SER A 139 -14.44 -53.80 -25.14
CA SER A 139 -14.92 -54.18 -26.49
C SER A 139 -14.48 -55.59 -26.92
N GLY A 140 -13.93 -56.38 -26.01
CA GLY A 140 -13.63 -57.82 -26.19
C GLY A 140 -14.14 -58.58 -24.99
#